data_AF-A0A6H3FBZ9-F1
#
_entry.id   AF-A0A6H3FBZ9-F1
#
_cell.length_a   1.000
_cell.length_b   1.000
_cell.length_c   1.000
_cell.angle_alpha   90.00
_cell.angle_beta   90.00
_cell.angle_gamma   90.00
#
_symmetry.space_group_name_H-M   'P 1'
#
loop_
_entity.id
_entity.type
_entity.pdbx_description
1 polymer ?
#
loop_
_entity_poly.entity_id
_entity_poly.type
_entity_poly.pdbx_seq_one_letter_code
_entity_poly.pdbx_strand_id
1 'polypeptide(L)' 'MAKKQAQAVDVKAAKGPNPVARFARYVEDSKAELRKVTWPTLQETRKAALAVLGFVAVMAVILGLVDLGLSSLIKTILS' A
#
# COMPACT_ATOMS: atom_id res chain seq x y z
N MET A 1 7.23 -45.29 -40.34
CA MET A 1 6.96 -43.88 -40.73
C MET A 1 5.70 -43.36 -40.01
N ALA A 2 5.50 -43.59 -38.71
CA ALA A 2 5.85 -42.71 -37.58
C ALA A 2 5.41 -41.21 -37.64
N LYS A 3 4.86 -40.72 -38.77
CA LYS A 3 4.43 -39.31 -38.93
C LYS A 3 3.13 -38.93 -38.20
N LYS A 4 2.51 -39.82 -37.41
CA LYS A 4 1.24 -39.55 -36.72
C LYS A 4 1.38 -38.96 -35.30
N GLN A 5 2.58 -38.92 -34.73
CA GLN A 5 2.80 -38.41 -33.36
C GLN A 5 3.27 -36.94 -33.29
N ALA A 6 3.65 -36.33 -34.41
CA ALA A 6 4.14 -34.95 -34.42
C ALA A 6 3.05 -33.87 -34.62
N GLN A 7 1.80 -34.26 -34.91
CA GLN A 7 0.74 -33.32 -35.32
C GLN A 7 -0.45 -33.19 -34.36
N ALA A 8 -0.42 -33.88 -33.22
CA ALA A 8 -1.46 -33.78 -32.20
C ALA A 8 -1.20 -32.67 -31.16
N VAL A 9 -0.06 -31.97 -31.24
CA VAL A 9 0.34 -30.95 -30.24
C VAL A 9 -0.02 -29.53 -30.70
N ASP A 10 -0.39 -29.32 -31.97
CA ASP A 10 -0.43 -27.97 -32.56
C ASP A 10 -1.82 -27.38 -32.89
N VAL A 11 -2.93 -28.13 -32.82
CA VAL A 11 -4.20 -27.62 -33.38
C VAL A 11 -5.20 -27.15 -32.33
N LYS A 12 -5.05 -25.87 -31.98
CA LYS A 12 -6.12 -24.85 -31.95
C LYS A 12 -7.37 -25.07 -31.09
N ALA A 13 -7.43 -24.19 -30.08
CA ALA A 13 -8.47 -23.17 -29.89
C ALA A 13 -9.90 -23.61 -29.46
N ALA A 14 -10.21 -23.37 -28.19
CA ALA A 14 -11.52 -22.90 -27.76
C ALA A 14 -11.34 -21.62 -26.94
N LYS A 15 -11.37 -20.49 -27.65
CA LYS A 15 -11.30 -19.12 -27.14
C LYS A 15 -12.72 -18.65 -26.84
N GLY A 16 -13.09 -18.68 -25.56
CA GLY A 16 -13.80 -17.58 -24.90
C GLY A 16 -12.87 -17.04 -23.82
N PRO A 17 -13.02 -15.79 -23.32
CA PRO A 17 -12.17 -15.32 -22.24
C PRO A 17 -12.55 -16.13 -21.00
N ASN A 18 -11.86 -17.24 -20.72
CA ASN A 18 -12.07 -18.00 -19.50
C ASN A 18 -11.76 -17.04 -18.34
N PRO A 19 -12.79 -16.50 -17.65
CA PRO A 19 -12.58 -15.41 -16.69
C PRO A 19 -11.68 -15.91 -15.55
N VAL A 20 -11.78 -17.20 -15.25
CA VAL A 20 -10.91 -17.93 -14.32
C VAL A 20 -9.45 -17.93 -14.76
N ALA A 21 -9.14 -18.18 -16.03
CA ALA A 21 -7.77 -18.16 -16.54
C ALA A 21 -7.19 -16.73 -16.57
N ARG A 22 -8.04 -15.73 -16.84
CA ARG A 22 -7.67 -14.31 -16.82
C ARG A 22 -7.40 -13.83 -15.39
N PHE A 23 -8.21 -14.26 -14.44
CA PHE A 23 -8.03 -14.00 -13.01
C PHE A 23 -6.78 -14.69 -12.45
N ALA A 24 -6.54 -15.95 -12.83
CA ALA A 24 -5.33 -16.67 -12.44
C ALA A 24 -4.06 -15.95 -12.92
N ARG A 25 -4.03 -15.52 -14.18
CA ARG A 25 -2.94 -14.67 -14.71
C ARG A 25 -2.81 -13.35 -13.96
N TYR A 26 -3.92 -12.66 -13.69
CA TYR A 26 -3.89 -11.41 -12.93
C TYR A 26 -3.31 -11.58 -11.51
N VAL A 27 -3.63 -12.69 -10.82
CA VAL A 27 -3.06 -13.01 -9.50
C VAL A 27 -1.57 -13.35 -9.60
N GLU A 28 -1.16 -14.04 -10.66
CA GLU A 28 0.24 -14.37 -10.93
C GLU A 28 1.08 -13.12 -11.23
N ASP A 29 0.55 -12.23 -12.08
CA ASP A 29 1.12 -10.91 -12.39
C ASP A 29 1.19 -10.04 -11.12
N SER A 30 0.11 -10.01 -10.32
CA SER A 30 0.06 -9.27 -9.05
C SER A 30 1.09 -9.81 -8.04
N LYS A 31 1.28 -11.13 -7.96
CA LYS A 31 2.33 -11.75 -7.13
C LYS A 31 3.72 -11.36 -7.61
N ALA A 32 3.96 -11.30 -8.92
CA ALA A 32 5.24 -10.87 -9.48
C ALA A 32 5.50 -9.38 -9.18
N GLU A 33 4.48 -8.53 -9.23
CA GLU A 33 4.56 -7.10 -8.88
C GLU A 33 4.80 -6.89 -7.38
N LEU A 34 4.09 -7.63 -6.52
CA LEU A 34 4.24 -7.57 -5.06
C LEU A 34 5.64 -7.99 -4.60
N ARG A 35 6.34 -8.85 -5.36
CA ARG A 35 7.74 -9.19 -5.10
C ARG A 35 8.72 -8.04 -5.39
N LYS A 36 8.32 -7.05 -6.19
CA LYS A 36 9.07 -5.81 -6.42
C LYS A 36 8.86 -4.79 -5.30
N VAL A 37 7.80 -4.96 -4.48
CA VAL A 37 7.54 -4.10 -3.33
C VAL A 37 8.56 -4.43 -2.24
N THR A 38 9.50 -3.51 -2.05
CA THR A 38 10.46 -3.57 -0.94
C THR A 38 9.72 -3.21 0.34
N TRP A 39 9.21 -4.22 1.05
CA TRP A 39 8.65 -4.00 2.38
C TRP A 39 9.75 -3.54 3.33
N PRO A 40 9.56 -2.40 4.01
CA PRO A 40 10.54 -1.90 4.95
C PRO A 40 10.74 -2.89 6.09
N THR A 41 11.95 -2.96 6.60
CA THR A 41 12.26 -3.78 7.76
C THR A 41 11.52 -3.23 8.99
N LEU A 42 11.21 -4.09 9.97
CA LEU A 42 10.53 -3.67 11.20
C LEU A 42 11.26 -2.50 11.92
N GLN A 43 12.59 -2.43 11.77
CA GLN A 43 13.39 -1.35 12.33
C GLN A 43 13.14 -0.01 11.62
N GLU A 44 13.06 0.00 10.28
CA GLU A 44 12.77 1.21 9.50
C GLU A 44 11.36 1.71 9.79
N THR A 45 10.38 0.80 9.85
CA THR A 45 8.99 1.14 10.21
C THR A 45 8.93 1.78 11.60
N ARG A 46 9.68 1.26 12.58
CA ARG A 46 9.73 1.81 13.93
C ARG A 46 10.41 3.18 13.97
N LYS A 47 11.48 3.38 13.19
CA LYS A 47 12.13 4.71 13.07
C LYS A 47 11.18 5.73 12.45
N ALA A 48 10.49 5.38 11.38
CA ALA A 48 9.49 6.24 10.76
C ALA A 48 8.33 6.58 11.71
N ALA A 49 7.82 5.59 12.45
CA ALA A 49 6.78 5.81 13.45
C ALA A 49 7.23 6.75 14.59
N LEU A 50 8.46 6.57 15.10
CA LEU A 50 9.02 7.46 16.13
C LEU A 50 9.25 8.88 15.61
N ALA A 51 9.69 9.04 14.36
CA ALA A 51 9.85 10.35 13.74
C ALA A 51 8.51 11.09 13.64
N VAL A 52 7.45 10.42 13.17
CA VAL A 52 6.10 11.00 13.11
C VAL A 52 5.57 11.31 14.50
N LEU A 53 5.78 10.42 15.48
CA LEU A 53 5.36 10.65 16.87
C LEU A 53 6.03 11.90 17.47
N GLY A 54 7.33 12.08 17.21
CA GLY A 54 8.07 13.29 17.62
C GLY A 54 7.52 14.55 16.97
N PHE A 55 7.23 14.51 15.66
CA PHE A 55 6.61 15.62 14.93
C PHE A 55 5.24 16.00 15.51
N VAL A 56 4.38 15.01 15.77
CA VAL A 56 3.06 15.22 16.37
C VAL A 56 3.18 15.81 17.78
N ALA A 57 4.13 15.33 18.59
CA ALA A 57 4.35 15.86 19.94
C ALA A 57 4.72 17.36 19.91
N VAL A 58 5.59 17.78 18.97
CA VAL A 58 5.96 19.19 18.81
C VAL A 58 4.74 20.03 18.38
N MET A 59 3.97 19.56 17.39
CA MET A 59 2.75 20.26 16.96
C MET A 59 1.73 20.39 18.10
N ALA A 60 1.54 19.34 18.90
CA ALA A 60 0.61 19.35 20.02
C ALA A 60 1.01 20.38 21.08
N VAL A 61 2.31 20.54 21.36
CA VAL A 61 2.80 21.56 22.30
C VAL A 61 2.54 22.97 21.75
N ILE A 62 2.84 23.21 20.48
CA ILE A 62 2.64 24.53 19.85
C ILE A 62 1.16 24.90 19.85
N LEU A 63 0.30 24.01 19.35
CA LEU A 63 -1.14 24.25 19.30
C LEU A 63 -1.72 24.41 20.71
N GLY A 64 -1.33 23.53 21.65
CA GLY A 64 -1.78 23.63 23.04
C GLY A 64 -1.39 24.96 23.70
N LEU A 65 -0.18 25.47 23.46
CA LEU A 65 0.22 26.80 23.93
C LEU A 65 -0.63 27.92 23.35
N VAL A 66 -0.92 27.85 22.04
CA VAL A 66 -1.78 28.84 21.36
C VAL A 66 -3.20 28.77 21.91
N ASP A 67 -3.77 27.57 22.07
CA ASP A 67 -5.12 27.37 22.59
C ASP A 67 -5.26 27.91 24.03
N LEU A 68 -4.26 27.66 24.88
CA LEU A 68 -4.23 28.17 26.26
C LEU A 68 -4.04 29.70 26.30
N GLY A 69 -3.17 30.24 25.43
CA GLY A 69 -2.96 31.68 25.32
C GLY A 69 -4.21 32.41 24.84
N LEU A 70 -4.86 31.89 23.81
CA LEU A 70 -6.08 32.47 23.25
C LEU A 70 -7.26 32.37 24.23
N SER A 71 -7.39 31.23 24.91
CA SER A 71 -8.41 31.04 25.97
C SER A 71 -8.25 32.04 27.11
N SER A 72 -6.99 32.33 27.49
CA SER A 72 -6.69 33.31 28.54
C SER A 72 -7.03 34.73 28.07
N LEU A 73 -6.67 35.08 26.84
CA LEU A 73 -6.98 36.39 26.24
C LEU A 73 -8.49 36.63 26.13
N ILE A 74 -9.24 35.62 25.66
CA ILE A 74 -10.72 35.71 25.57
C ILE A 74 -11.33 35.89 26.96
N LYS A 75 -10.84 35.18 27.98
CA LYS A 75 -11.31 35.37 29.37
C LYS A 75 -11.06 36.78 29.87
N THR A 76 -9.91 37.38 29.55
CA THR A 76 -9.61 38.77 29.95
C THR A 76 -10.50 39.78 29.23
N ILE A 77 -10.89 39.54 27.98
CA ILE A 77 -11.75 40.44 27.20
C ILE A 77 -13.23 40.34 27.61
N LEU A 78 -13.70 39.14 27.97
CA LEU A 78 -15.09 38.90 28.36
C LEU A 78 -15.37 39.23 29.84
N SER A 79 -14.31 39.43 30.64
CA SER A 79 -14.40 39.79 32.06
C SER A 79 -14.38 41.28 32.32
#